data_AF-A0A329QH98-F1
#
_entry.id   AF-A0A329QH98-F1
#
_cell.length_a   1.000
_cell.length_b   1.000
_cell.length_c   1.000
_cell.angle_alpha   90.00
_cell.angle_beta   90.00
_cell.angle_gamma   90.00
#
_symmetry.space_group_name_H-M   'P 1'
#
loop_
_entity.id
_entity.type
_entity.pdbx_description
1 polymer ?
#
loop_
_entity_poly.entity_id
_entity_poly.type
_entity_poly.pdbx_seq_one_letter_code
_entity_poly.pdbx_strand_id
1 'polypeptide(L)'
;MSENQNEPPHGKGKRPESGRSRPGERGRRDGARGGRDDSGGPRGNGRGRPRPGEERRRGDASAPRGGRGEQTREKKADEPVIDEDVTGDELDEHVRAELRGLPGGVAKTVARHLVMAGTLLEEDPETAYAHARTARRKAARIGIVREAAGIAAYRAGRYSDALAELRAARRMTGSAEYLPMMADCERGLGRPVRALDLASDPAVTALDTASRMEMLIVAAGARRDLGEHAAAAAMLQVPELRSQSTEPWIARLRYAYADALAASGREREAHRWFLRAAEADADAETDAAERAAQLAPSG
;
A
#
# COMPACT_ATOMS: atom_id res chain seq x y z
N MET A 1 -46.43 -3.88 -81.21
CA MET A 1 -45.30 -4.61 -81.84
C MET A 1 -44.31 -4.86 -80.72
N SER A 2 -44.43 -5.96 -79.97
CA SER A 2 -43.81 -7.30 -80.19
C SER A 2 -42.29 -7.23 -79.93
N GLU A 3 -41.62 -8.08 -79.14
CA GLU A 3 -41.91 -9.43 -78.66
C GLU A 3 -40.93 -9.85 -77.52
N ASN A 4 -41.02 -11.10 -77.08
CA ASN A 4 -40.83 -11.65 -75.73
C ASN A 4 -39.61 -12.62 -75.57
N GLN A 5 -39.45 -13.17 -74.35
CA GLN A 5 -38.81 -14.44 -73.90
C GLN A 5 -37.39 -14.32 -73.26
N ASN A 6 -36.97 -15.00 -72.17
CA ASN A 6 -37.50 -16.14 -71.38
C ASN A 6 -36.80 -16.24 -69.97
N GLU A 7 -37.35 -17.03 -69.04
CA GLU A 7 -37.00 -17.23 -67.60
C GLU A 7 -36.01 -18.44 -67.27
N PRO A 8 -35.60 -18.67 -65.97
CA PRO A 8 -34.42 -19.45 -65.46
C PRO A 8 -34.75 -20.85 -64.85
N PRO A 9 -33.88 -21.56 -64.03
CA PRO A 9 -33.95 -21.43 -62.53
C PRO A 9 -32.79 -21.98 -61.59
N HIS A 10 -32.92 -21.65 -60.27
CA HIS A 10 -32.59 -22.39 -58.98
C HIS A 10 -31.15 -22.46 -58.39
N GLY A 11 -30.88 -22.38 -57.06
CA GLY A 11 -31.76 -22.38 -55.86
C GLY A 11 -31.06 -22.19 -54.47
N LYS A 12 -31.91 -21.79 -53.49
CA LYS A 12 -31.97 -21.80 -51.98
C LYS A 12 -30.94 -22.64 -51.19
N GLY A 13 -30.55 -22.42 -49.92
CA GLY A 13 -30.96 -21.54 -48.80
C GLY A 13 -30.97 -22.29 -47.43
N LYS A 14 -30.69 -21.56 -46.31
CA LYS A 14 -31.09 -21.75 -44.87
C LYS A 14 -30.09 -22.28 -43.80
N ARG A 15 -29.97 -21.49 -42.69
CA ARG A 15 -29.67 -21.87 -41.28
C ARG A 15 -30.90 -22.58 -40.63
N PRO A 16 -30.79 -23.30 -39.49
CA PRO A 16 -31.10 -22.69 -38.16
C PRO A 16 -30.40 -23.33 -36.91
N GLU A 17 -30.82 -22.87 -35.72
CA GLU A 17 -30.36 -23.12 -34.33
C GLU A 17 -30.68 -24.49 -33.68
N SER A 18 -29.98 -24.72 -32.54
CA SER A 18 -30.39 -25.42 -31.30
C SER A 18 -30.36 -26.96 -31.27
N GLY A 19 -29.89 -27.53 -30.15
CA GLY A 19 -30.16 -28.95 -29.83
C GLY A 19 -29.14 -29.68 -28.95
N ARG A 20 -29.50 -29.82 -27.68
CA ARG A 20 -29.04 -30.73 -26.61
C ARG A 20 -28.54 -32.15 -26.97
N SER A 21 -27.70 -32.66 -26.05
CA SER A 21 -27.63 -34.02 -25.48
C SER A 21 -26.67 -35.08 -26.06
N ARG A 22 -25.93 -35.70 -25.13
CA ARG A 22 -25.06 -36.90 -25.22
C ARG A 22 -25.85 -38.17 -25.62
N PRO A 23 -25.18 -39.24 -26.12
CA PRO A 23 -24.64 -40.33 -25.26
C PRO A 23 -23.22 -40.80 -25.73
N GLY A 24 -22.35 -41.36 -24.87
CA GLY A 24 -22.15 -42.82 -24.65
C GLY A 24 -21.46 -43.49 -25.85
N GLU A 25 -20.43 -44.33 -25.81
CA GLU A 25 -19.75 -45.13 -24.79
C GLU A 25 -18.66 -45.96 -25.54
N ARG A 26 -17.62 -46.47 -24.83
CA ARG A 26 -16.68 -47.57 -25.22
C ARG A 26 -15.58 -47.21 -26.24
N GLY A 27 -14.30 -47.59 -26.12
CA GLY A 27 -13.50 -48.41 -25.20
C GLY A 27 -12.13 -48.60 -25.88
N ARG A 28 -10.97 -48.56 -25.21
CA ARG A 28 -10.17 -49.69 -24.66
C ARG A 28 -8.82 -49.06 -24.20
N ARG A 29 -8.38 -49.22 -22.94
CA ARG A 29 -7.41 -50.23 -22.40
C ARG A 29 -6.04 -50.14 -23.10
N ASP A 30 -4.95 -49.79 -22.44
CA ASP A 30 -4.18 -50.53 -21.41
C ASP A 30 -3.48 -49.57 -20.41
N GLY A 31 -3.05 -49.84 -19.17
CA GLY A 31 -2.92 -51.05 -18.35
C GLY A 31 -1.63 -50.97 -17.48
N ALA A 32 -1.72 -50.59 -16.19
CA ALA A 32 -0.76 -50.92 -15.09
C ALA A 32 -1.32 -50.39 -13.73
N ARG A 33 -1.99 -51.20 -12.88
CA ARG A 33 -1.48 -51.98 -11.71
C ARG A 33 -0.59 -51.16 -10.75
N GLY A 34 -0.86 -50.98 -9.44
CA GLY A 34 -1.88 -51.46 -8.49
C GLY A 34 -1.93 -50.53 -7.24
N GLY A 35 -3.08 -50.32 -6.57
CA GLY A 35 -3.54 -51.01 -5.35
C GLY A 35 -3.02 -50.31 -4.07
N ARG A 36 -3.72 -49.44 -3.32
CA ARG A 36 -4.94 -49.62 -2.46
C ARG A 36 -4.75 -50.78 -1.46
N ASP A 37 -4.89 -50.65 -0.14
CA ASP A 37 -6.01 -50.18 0.70
C ASP A 37 -5.46 -49.92 2.14
N ASP A 38 -5.89 -48.91 2.91
CA ASP A 38 -7.09 -48.84 3.77
C ASP A 38 -6.97 -49.57 5.13
N SER A 39 -7.69 -49.06 6.13
CA SER A 39 -7.99 -49.67 7.46
C SER A 39 -7.08 -49.40 8.68
N GLY A 40 -7.61 -48.62 9.63
CA GLY A 40 -8.00 -49.11 10.95
C GLY A 40 -6.94 -49.59 11.96
N GLY A 41 -6.77 -48.84 13.06
CA GLY A 41 -5.89 -49.18 14.20
C GLY A 41 -6.30 -50.41 15.03
N PRO A 42 -5.55 -50.75 16.11
CA PRO A 42 -6.12 -50.55 17.45
C PRO A 42 -5.12 -50.24 18.59
N ARG A 43 -5.71 -49.91 19.74
CA ARG A 43 -5.13 -49.64 21.07
C ARG A 43 -4.25 -50.79 21.62
N GLY A 44 -3.23 -50.44 22.41
CA GLY A 44 -2.44 -51.38 23.22
C GLY A 44 -1.79 -50.69 24.41
N ASN A 45 -1.98 -51.27 25.60
CA ASN A 45 -1.74 -50.73 26.93
C ASN A 45 -0.49 -51.40 27.56
N GLY A 46 0.39 -50.61 28.19
CA GLY A 46 1.07 -50.98 29.44
C GLY A 46 2.47 -51.62 29.46
N ARG A 47 3.25 -51.15 30.46
CA ARG A 47 4.45 -51.72 31.14
C ARG A 47 5.78 -51.54 30.39
N GLY A 48 6.86 -50.98 30.93
CA GLY A 48 7.23 -50.57 32.29
C GLY A 48 8.70 -50.95 32.53
N ARG A 49 9.60 -49.98 32.78
CA ARG A 49 10.82 -50.22 33.60
C ARG A 49 11.39 -48.89 34.16
N PRO A 50 11.78 -48.83 35.45
CA PRO A 50 12.09 -47.59 36.15
C PRO A 50 13.60 -47.33 36.27
N ARG A 51 13.99 -46.06 36.44
CA ARG A 51 15.28 -45.67 37.05
C ARG A 51 15.10 -44.44 37.96
N PRO A 52 15.93 -44.32 39.01
CA PRO A 52 15.49 -43.80 40.31
C PRO A 52 16.07 -42.43 40.65
N GLY A 53 15.30 -41.71 41.48
CA GLY A 53 15.81 -40.80 42.52
C GLY A 53 16.46 -39.50 42.05
N GLU A 54 15.74 -38.39 42.18
CA GLU A 54 16.32 -37.23 42.87
C GLU A 54 15.24 -36.30 43.44
N GLU A 55 15.66 -35.57 44.45
CA GLU A 55 14.89 -35.07 45.57
C GLU A 55 13.86 -33.98 45.27
N ARG A 56 12.78 -34.05 46.05
CA ARG A 56 11.88 -32.94 46.31
C ARG A 56 12.66 -31.80 46.97
N ARG A 57 12.82 -30.67 46.27
CA ARG A 57 13.01 -29.37 46.93
C ARG A 57 11.74 -28.55 46.80
N ARG A 58 11.01 -28.48 47.92
CA ARG A 58 10.03 -27.43 48.20
C ARG A 58 10.77 -26.09 48.15
N GLY A 59 10.55 -25.33 47.10
CA GLY A 59 10.95 -23.93 46.98
C GLY A 59 9.69 -23.09 46.91
N ASP A 60 9.32 -22.54 48.04
CA ASP A 60 8.37 -21.43 48.16
C ASP A 60 8.88 -20.27 47.28
N ALA A 61 8.17 -19.98 46.19
CA ALA A 61 8.43 -18.83 45.36
C ALA A 61 7.08 -18.24 44.93
N SER A 62 6.51 -17.48 45.87
CA SER A 62 5.56 -16.43 45.58
C SER A 62 6.16 -15.49 44.52
N ALA A 63 5.87 -15.76 43.24
CA ALA A 63 6.23 -14.86 42.15
C ALA A 63 5.39 -13.58 42.29
N PRO A 64 6.01 -12.38 42.32
CA PRO A 64 5.28 -11.15 42.51
C PRO A 64 4.44 -10.87 41.28
N ARG A 65 3.12 -10.81 41.49
CA ARG A 65 2.08 -10.44 40.51
C ARG A 65 2.11 -8.93 40.19
N GLY A 66 3.30 -8.33 40.07
CA GLY A 66 3.52 -6.88 40.00
C GLY A 66 3.64 -6.28 38.59
N GLY A 67 4.11 -7.04 37.59
CA GLY A 67 4.51 -6.46 36.30
C GLY A 67 3.40 -5.93 35.39
N ARG A 68 2.14 -6.32 35.61
CA ARG A 68 1.03 -5.88 34.72
C ARG A 68 0.47 -4.51 35.09
N GLY A 69 0.51 -4.13 36.37
CA GLY A 69 -0.03 -2.84 36.84
C GLY A 69 0.88 -1.65 36.52
N GLU A 70 2.18 -1.86 36.66
CA GLU A 70 3.21 -0.81 36.49
C GLU A 70 3.41 -0.46 35.01
N GLN A 71 3.53 -1.47 34.13
CA GLN A 71 3.57 -1.27 32.67
C GLN A 71 2.30 -0.61 32.09
N THR A 72 1.15 -0.79 32.73
CA THR A 72 -0.11 -0.18 32.26
C THR A 72 -0.23 1.28 32.71
N ARG A 73 0.39 1.65 33.84
CA ARG A 73 0.45 3.04 34.33
C ARG A 73 1.49 3.87 33.58
N GLU A 74 2.69 3.33 33.34
CA GLU A 74 3.72 3.99 32.52
C GLU A 74 3.23 4.23 31.08
N LYS A 75 2.54 3.26 30.46
CA LYS A 75 1.94 3.41 29.12
C LYS A 75 0.86 4.49 29.02
N LYS A 76 0.26 4.89 30.15
CA LYS A 76 -0.77 5.93 30.20
C LYS A 76 -0.15 7.32 30.38
N ALA A 77 1.05 7.41 30.96
CA ALA A 77 1.79 8.66 31.13
C ALA A 77 2.40 9.18 29.82
N ASP A 78 2.52 8.32 28.81
CA ASP A 78 3.13 8.61 27.50
C ASP A 78 2.08 8.74 26.38
N GLU A 79 0.78 8.84 26.72
CA GLU A 79 -0.27 9.14 25.73
C GLU A 79 -0.30 10.66 25.48
N PRO A 80 -0.27 11.11 24.21
CA PRO A 80 -0.30 12.53 23.92
C PRO A 80 -1.65 13.13 24.33
N VAL A 81 -1.58 14.36 24.85
CA VAL A 81 -2.75 15.11 25.32
C VAL A 81 -3.63 15.45 24.12
N ILE A 82 -4.92 15.20 24.25
CA ILE A 82 -5.91 15.61 23.27
C ILE A 82 -6.45 16.97 23.71
N ASP A 83 -6.56 17.91 22.77
CA ASP A 83 -7.24 19.17 23.00
C ASP A 83 -8.67 18.95 23.55
N GLU A 84 -9.10 19.83 24.44
CA GLU A 84 -10.43 19.77 25.06
C GLU A 84 -11.54 20.01 24.03
N ASP A 85 -11.28 20.84 23.02
CA ASP A 85 -12.23 21.19 21.97
C ASP A 85 -12.41 20.09 20.91
N VAL A 86 -11.50 19.11 20.88
CA VAL A 86 -11.58 17.99 19.93
C VAL A 86 -12.60 16.95 20.42
N THR A 87 -13.69 16.81 19.68
CA THR A 87 -14.84 15.98 20.06
C THR A 87 -14.78 14.57 19.46
N GLY A 88 -14.16 14.43 18.29
CA GLY A 88 -14.18 13.24 17.43
C GLY A 88 -15.24 13.31 16.31
N ASP A 89 -16.16 14.28 16.38
CA ASP A 89 -17.22 14.48 15.37
C ASP A 89 -16.71 15.21 14.13
N GLU A 90 -15.50 15.77 14.20
CA GLU A 90 -14.80 16.41 13.08
C GLU A 90 -14.34 15.39 12.02
N LEU A 91 -14.35 14.10 12.36
CA LEU A 91 -14.05 13.04 11.41
C LEU A 91 -15.16 12.89 10.36
N ASP A 92 -14.73 12.57 9.15
CA ASP A 92 -15.62 12.17 8.06
C ASP A 92 -16.57 11.04 8.49
N GLU A 93 -17.80 11.09 7.97
CA GLU A 93 -18.87 10.14 8.28
C GLU A 93 -18.46 8.68 8.00
N HIS A 94 -17.69 8.45 6.94
CA HIS A 94 -17.17 7.11 6.59
C HIS A 94 -16.19 6.60 7.64
N VAL A 95 -15.29 7.46 8.14
CA VAL A 95 -14.33 7.10 9.19
C VAL A 95 -15.07 6.80 10.50
N ARG A 96 -16.05 7.63 10.88
CA ARG A 96 -16.89 7.38 12.06
C ARG A 96 -17.67 6.08 11.94
N ALA A 97 -18.12 5.72 10.72
CA ALA A 97 -18.83 4.48 10.47
C ALA A 97 -18.00 3.23 10.80
N GLU A 98 -16.73 3.21 10.42
CA GLU A 98 -15.79 2.12 10.72
C GLU A 98 -15.55 1.92 12.22
N LEU A 99 -15.71 2.98 13.03
CA LEU A 99 -15.54 2.92 14.48
C LEU A 99 -16.78 2.43 15.24
N ARG A 100 -17.96 2.35 14.61
CA ARG A 100 -19.23 1.98 15.28
C ARG A 100 -19.20 0.59 15.90
N GLY A 101 -18.35 -0.32 15.41
CA GLY A 101 -18.17 -1.66 15.96
C GLY A 101 -17.42 -1.70 17.30
N LEU A 102 -16.82 -0.59 17.74
CA LEU A 102 -16.10 -0.49 19.01
C LEU A 102 -17.05 -0.09 20.15
N PRO A 103 -16.72 -0.42 21.42
CA PRO A 103 -17.44 0.12 22.58
C PRO A 103 -17.42 1.65 22.55
N GLY A 104 -18.55 2.31 22.84
CA GLY A 104 -18.73 3.76 22.63
C GLY A 104 -17.63 4.64 23.24
N GLY A 105 -17.17 4.34 24.46
CA GLY A 105 -16.06 5.08 25.09
C GLY A 105 -14.72 4.90 24.37
N VAL A 106 -14.46 3.71 23.83
CA VAL A 106 -13.26 3.42 23.03
C VAL A 106 -13.37 4.10 21.66
N ALA A 107 -14.53 4.01 21.01
CA ALA A 107 -14.80 4.66 19.72
C ALA A 107 -14.54 6.17 19.81
N LYS A 108 -15.12 6.85 20.81
CA LYS A 108 -14.91 8.29 21.04
C LYS A 108 -13.43 8.63 21.26
N THR A 109 -12.74 7.85 22.09
CA THR A 109 -11.31 8.08 22.36
C THR A 109 -10.46 7.92 21.09
N VAL A 110 -10.72 6.86 20.32
CA VAL A 110 -10.02 6.60 19.05
C VAL A 110 -10.30 7.73 18.06
N ALA A 111 -11.57 8.14 17.92
CA ALA A 111 -11.97 9.22 17.03
C ALA A 111 -11.19 10.51 17.33
N ARG A 112 -11.16 10.94 18.60
CA ARG A 112 -10.40 12.13 19.03
C ARG A 112 -8.91 12.04 18.71
N HIS A 113 -8.28 10.88 18.89
CA HIS A 113 -6.88 10.70 18.49
C HIS A 113 -6.68 10.75 16.98
N LEU A 114 -7.62 10.23 16.18
CA LEU A 114 -7.53 10.33 14.72
C LEU A 114 -7.68 11.79 14.24
N VAL A 115 -8.56 12.58 14.87
CA VAL A 115 -8.66 14.03 14.59
C VAL A 115 -7.32 14.71 14.87
N MET A 116 -6.77 14.54 16.08
CA MET A 116 -5.47 15.10 16.43
C MET A 116 -4.36 14.67 15.47
N ALA A 117 -4.33 13.40 15.07
CA ALA A 117 -3.35 12.89 14.12
C ALA A 117 -3.48 13.53 12.73
N GLY A 118 -4.71 13.78 12.27
CA GLY A 118 -4.94 14.48 11.00
C GLY A 118 -4.56 15.95 11.06
N THR A 119 -4.96 16.65 12.14
CA THR A 119 -4.68 18.08 12.32
C THR A 119 -3.18 18.37 12.39
N LEU A 120 -2.43 17.56 13.14
CA LEU A 120 -0.99 17.77 13.35
C LEU A 120 -0.11 17.19 12.24
N LEU A 121 -0.70 16.54 11.22
CA LEU A 121 0.06 15.69 10.30
C LEU A 121 1.18 16.42 9.54
N GLU A 122 0.93 17.68 9.16
CA GLU A 122 1.89 18.52 8.43
C GLU A 122 2.74 19.38 9.40
N GLU A 123 2.16 19.84 10.51
CA GLU A 123 2.81 20.78 11.45
C GLU A 123 3.72 20.10 12.47
N ASP A 124 3.27 19.01 13.09
CA ASP A 124 4.03 18.19 14.04
C ASP A 124 3.79 16.69 13.79
N PRO A 125 4.50 16.13 12.78
CA PRO A 125 4.33 14.74 12.39
C PRO A 125 4.64 13.73 13.50
N GLU A 126 5.58 14.04 14.41
CA GLU A 126 5.93 13.14 15.51
C GLU A 126 4.80 13.06 16.54
N THR A 127 4.19 14.19 16.89
CA THR A 127 3.00 14.18 17.76
C THR A 127 1.80 13.56 17.06
N ALA A 128 1.58 13.84 15.77
CA ALA A 128 0.56 13.18 14.96
C ALA A 128 0.71 11.64 15.00
N TYR A 129 1.95 11.15 14.83
CA TYR A 129 2.26 9.73 14.94
C TYR A 129 1.97 9.19 16.34
N ALA A 130 2.30 9.92 17.41
CA ALA A 130 1.97 9.52 18.77
C ALA A 130 0.45 9.33 19.00
N HIS A 131 -0.38 10.24 18.44
CA HIS A 131 -1.84 10.11 18.49
C HIS A 131 -2.32 8.90 17.69
N ALA A 132 -1.89 8.75 16.45
CA ALA A 132 -2.29 7.65 15.59
C ALA A 132 -1.86 6.28 16.15
N ARG A 133 -0.65 6.20 16.73
CA ARG A 133 -0.15 5.01 17.45
C ARG A 133 -1.02 4.69 18.66
N THR A 134 -1.50 5.71 19.38
CA THR A 134 -2.40 5.55 20.53
C THR A 134 -3.77 5.04 20.10
N ALA A 135 -4.34 5.58 19.03
CA ALA A 135 -5.55 5.05 18.39
C ALA A 135 -5.35 3.57 17.99
N ARG A 136 -4.23 3.25 17.34
CA ARG A 136 -3.89 1.89 16.91
C ARG A 136 -3.77 0.90 18.07
N ARG A 137 -3.22 1.30 19.22
CA ARG A 137 -3.18 0.42 20.41
C ARG A 137 -4.58 0.03 20.89
N LYS A 138 -5.56 0.92 20.74
CA LYS A 138 -6.94 0.72 21.20
C LYS A 138 -7.82 0.02 20.14
N ALA A 139 -7.54 0.21 18.86
CA ALA A 139 -8.38 -0.27 17.74
C ALA A 139 -7.57 -0.97 16.62
N ALA A 140 -6.68 -1.90 16.99
CA ALA A 140 -5.72 -2.55 16.10
C ALA A 140 -6.31 -3.37 14.93
N ARG A 141 -7.61 -3.63 14.92
CA ARG A 141 -8.33 -4.41 13.89
C ARG A 141 -9.14 -3.56 12.92
N ILE A 142 -9.09 -2.24 13.06
CA ILE A 142 -9.82 -1.32 12.20
C ILE A 142 -8.85 -0.81 11.10
N GLY A 143 -9.24 -1.00 9.83
CA GLY A 143 -8.41 -0.67 8.67
C GLY A 143 -8.00 0.81 8.65
N ILE A 144 -8.96 1.72 8.82
CA ILE A 144 -8.70 3.17 8.79
C ILE A 144 -7.77 3.64 9.93
N VAL A 145 -7.78 2.94 11.07
CA VAL A 145 -6.86 3.23 12.18
C VAL A 145 -5.43 2.80 11.83
N ARG A 146 -5.27 1.69 11.10
CA ARG A 146 -3.97 1.25 10.59
C ARG A 146 -3.44 2.20 9.53
N GLU A 147 -4.31 2.65 8.64
CA GLU A 147 -3.98 3.66 7.64
C GLU A 147 -3.47 4.94 8.27
N ALA A 148 -4.24 5.54 9.19
CA ALA A 148 -3.82 6.77 9.88
C ALA A 148 -2.47 6.61 10.60
N ALA A 149 -2.25 5.47 11.27
CA ALA A 149 -0.96 5.18 11.89
C ALA A 149 0.19 5.04 10.88
N GLY A 150 -0.07 4.44 9.72
CA GLY A 150 0.90 4.32 8.64
C GLY A 150 1.27 5.65 7.99
N ILE A 151 0.27 6.48 7.69
CA ILE A 151 0.46 7.81 7.10
C ILE A 151 1.19 8.73 8.07
N ALA A 152 0.78 8.78 9.34
CA ALA A 152 1.45 9.60 10.34
C ALA A 152 2.90 9.15 10.59
N ALA A 153 3.15 7.84 10.65
CA ALA A 153 4.50 7.31 10.75
C ALA A 153 5.37 7.68 9.53
N TYR A 154 4.79 7.66 8.33
CA TYR A 154 5.49 8.05 7.10
C TYR A 154 5.92 9.51 7.14
N ARG A 155 5.00 10.42 7.52
CA ARG A 155 5.29 11.85 7.66
C ARG A 155 6.32 12.14 8.76
N ALA A 156 6.32 11.34 9.84
CA ALA A 156 7.33 11.39 10.89
C ALA A 156 8.68 10.74 10.52
N GLY A 157 8.88 10.27 9.28
CA GLY A 157 10.11 9.59 8.85
C GLY A 157 10.32 8.22 9.51
N ARG A 158 9.31 7.65 10.18
CA ARG A 158 9.35 6.33 10.83
C ARG A 158 9.06 5.23 9.80
N TYR A 159 9.87 5.14 8.76
CA TYR A 159 9.59 4.30 7.57
C TYR A 159 9.36 2.82 7.89
N SER A 160 10.06 2.26 8.87
CA SER A 160 9.83 0.86 9.30
C SER A 160 8.43 0.66 9.90
N ASP A 161 7.97 1.60 10.73
CA ASP A 161 6.66 1.55 11.35
C ASP A 161 5.57 1.81 10.31
N ALA A 162 5.75 2.83 9.48
CA ALA A 162 4.86 3.17 8.37
C ALA A 162 4.60 1.96 7.48
N LEU A 163 5.67 1.31 7.02
CA LEU A 163 5.58 0.14 6.16
C LEU A 163 4.84 -1.04 6.82
N ALA A 164 5.03 -1.25 8.13
CA ALA A 164 4.32 -2.29 8.87
C ALA A 164 2.81 -2.02 8.94
N GLU A 165 2.43 -0.77 9.22
CA GLU A 165 1.04 -0.34 9.35
C GLU A 165 0.33 -0.28 7.99
N LEU A 166 0.95 0.28 6.95
CA LEU A 166 0.38 0.35 5.60
C LEU A 166 0.18 -1.05 4.99
N ARG A 167 1.10 -1.99 5.24
CA ARG A 167 0.89 -3.41 4.86
C ARG A 167 -0.29 -4.01 5.60
N ALA A 168 -0.50 -3.65 6.87
CA ALA A 168 -1.66 -4.11 7.64
C ALA A 168 -2.95 -3.49 7.12
N ALA A 169 -2.97 -2.18 6.85
CA ALA A 169 -4.09 -1.47 6.24
C ALA A 169 -4.47 -2.09 4.89
N ARG A 170 -3.50 -2.29 3.98
CA ARG A 170 -3.71 -2.94 2.68
C ARG A 170 -4.34 -4.33 2.81
N ARG A 171 -3.89 -5.15 3.77
CA ARG A 171 -4.48 -6.49 4.00
C ARG A 171 -5.93 -6.43 4.50
N MET A 172 -6.28 -5.38 5.24
CA MET A 172 -7.62 -5.22 5.83
C MET A 172 -8.60 -4.59 4.84
N THR A 173 -8.16 -3.58 4.08
CA THR A 173 -9.02 -2.80 3.18
C THR A 173 -8.97 -3.29 1.73
N GLY A 174 -7.90 -3.98 1.34
CA GLY A 174 -7.62 -4.34 -0.05
C GLY A 174 -7.13 -3.18 -0.92
N SER A 175 -7.00 -1.96 -0.35
CA SER A 175 -6.65 -0.76 -1.11
C SER A 175 -5.21 -0.78 -1.63
N ALA A 176 -5.05 -0.40 -2.89
CA ALA A 176 -3.75 -0.24 -3.54
C ALA A 176 -3.13 1.14 -3.31
N GLU A 177 -3.92 2.13 -2.84
CA GLU A 177 -3.52 3.54 -2.69
C GLU A 177 -2.27 3.74 -1.81
N TYR A 178 -1.96 2.79 -0.94
CA TYR A 178 -0.78 2.85 -0.07
C TYR A 178 0.52 2.44 -0.76
N LEU A 179 0.46 1.85 -1.96
CA LEU A 179 1.64 1.30 -2.65
C LEU A 179 2.75 2.34 -2.89
N PRO A 180 2.46 3.57 -3.38
CA PRO A 180 3.51 4.57 -3.58
C PRO A 180 4.25 4.90 -2.27
N MET A 181 3.50 5.11 -1.18
CA MET A 181 4.06 5.41 0.13
C MET A 181 4.86 4.23 0.70
N MET A 182 4.40 2.99 0.49
CA MET A 182 5.15 1.78 0.86
C MET A 182 6.46 1.66 0.08
N ALA A 183 6.45 1.97 -1.22
CA ALA A 183 7.64 1.95 -2.05
C ALA A 183 8.64 3.02 -1.59
N ASP A 184 8.16 4.21 -1.25
CA ASP A 184 9.02 5.28 -0.76
C ASP A 184 9.60 4.98 0.62
N CYS A 185 8.84 4.33 1.51
CA CYS A 185 9.37 3.80 2.77
C CYS A 185 10.55 2.83 2.54
N GLU A 186 10.46 1.94 1.55
CA GLU A 186 11.58 1.02 1.24
C GLU A 186 12.81 1.79 0.74
N ARG A 187 12.62 2.88 -0.04
CA ARG A 187 13.73 3.78 -0.40
C ARG A 187 14.36 4.47 0.81
N GLY A 188 13.54 5.03 1.70
CA GLY A 188 13.99 5.65 2.95
C GLY A 188 14.73 4.68 3.89
N LEU A 189 14.49 3.37 3.75
CA LEU A 189 15.22 2.29 4.43
C LEU A 189 16.46 1.80 3.67
N GLY A 190 16.85 2.46 2.58
CA GLY A 190 18.00 2.09 1.75
C GLY A 190 17.78 0.84 0.89
N ARG A 191 16.52 0.52 0.52
CA ARG A 191 16.15 -0.68 -0.24
C ARG A 191 15.46 -0.33 -1.56
N PRO A 192 16.13 0.40 -2.47
CA PRO A 192 15.51 0.84 -3.73
C PRO A 192 15.01 -0.30 -4.61
N VAL A 193 15.67 -1.47 -4.59
CA VAL A 193 15.19 -2.66 -5.34
C VAL A 193 13.80 -3.11 -4.86
N ARG A 194 13.53 -3.06 -3.54
CA ARG A 194 12.22 -3.38 -2.98
C ARG A 194 11.15 -2.37 -3.37
N ALA A 195 11.53 -1.10 -3.54
CA ALA A 195 10.62 -0.08 -4.05
C ALA A 195 10.21 -0.37 -5.50
N LEU A 196 11.15 -0.80 -6.35
CA LEU A 196 10.86 -1.22 -7.73
C LEU A 196 10.02 -2.50 -7.81
N ASP A 197 10.22 -3.45 -6.88
CA ASP A 197 9.36 -4.63 -6.75
C ASP A 197 7.89 -4.21 -6.48
N LEU A 198 7.67 -3.23 -5.60
CA LEU A 198 6.33 -2.69 -5.29
C LEU A 198 5.73 -1.91 -6.45
N ALA A 199 6.54 -1.14 -7.19
CA ALA A 199 6.10 -0.43 -8.39
C ALA A 199 5.64 -1.38 -9.51
N SER A 200 6.10 -2.64 -9.46
CA SER A 200 5.71 -3.70 -10.39
C SER A 200 4.48 -4.50 -9.95
N ASP A 201 3.88 -4.19 -8.78
CA ASP A 201 2.65 -4.84 -8.31
C ASP A 201 1.51 -4.58 -9.32
N PRO A 202 0.81 -5.62 -9.81
CA PRO A 202 -0.28 -5.44 -10.77
C PRO A 202 -1.38 -4.47 -10.31
N ALA A 203 -1.58 -4.33 -8.99
CA ALA A 203 -2.56 -3.41 -8.43
C ALA A 203 -2.22 -1.93 -8.70
N VAL A 204 -0.97 -1.58 -9.03
CA VAL A 204 -0.58 -0.22 -9.48
C VAL A 204 -1.39 0.22 -10.70
N THR A 205 -1.79 -0.71 -11.57
CA THR A 205 -2.58 -0.39 -12.76
C THR A 205 -3.99 0.11 -12.45
N ALA A 206 -4.51 -0.21 -11.26
CA ALA A 206 -5.83 0.19 -10.79
C ALA A 206 -5.83 1.52 -10.02
N LEU A 207 -4.66 2.10 -9.75
CA LEU A 207 -4.55 3.42 -9.12
C LEU A 207 -5.15 4.50 -10.02
N ASP A 208 -5.67 5.55 -9.41
CA ASP A 208 -6.00 6.77 -10.13
C ASP A 208 -4.73 7.42 -10.72
N THR A 209 -4.92 8.49 -11.50
CA THR A 209 -3.80 9.17 -12.15
C THR A 209 -2.83 9.74 -11.13
N ALA A 210 -3.31 10.36 -10.05
CA ALA A 210 -2.46 11.01 -9.06
C ALA A 210 -1.55 9.97 -8.36
N SER A 211 -2.13 8.92 -7.79
CA SER A 211 -1.39 7.84 -7.13
C SER A 211 -0.45 7.08 -8.08
N ARG A 212 -0.81 6.98 -9.36
CA ARG A 212 0.09 6.42 -10.39
C ARG A 212 1.27 7.32 -10.68
N MET A 213 1.07 8.64 -10.72
CA MET A 213 2.16 9.60 -10.87
C MET A 213 3.07 9.59 -9.64
N GLU A 214 2.52 9.47 -8.44
CA GLU A 214 3.31 9.24 -7.22
C GLU A 214 4.18 7.99 -7.32
N MET A 215 3.59 6.86 -7.72
CA MET A 215 4.34 5.62 -7.89
C MET A 215 5.47 5.80 -8.91
N LEU A 216 5.21 6.50 -10.03
CA LEU A 216 6.20 6.77 -11.06
C LEU A 216 7.37 7.61 -10.54
N ILE A 217 7.07 8.68 -9.77
CA ILE A 217 8.08 9.53 -9.15
C ILE A 217 8.95 8.72 -8.17
N VAL A 218 8.31 7.93 -7.30
CA VAL A 218 9.00 7.08 -6.32
C VAL A 218 9.89 6.04 -7.01
N ALA A 219 9.38 5.35 -8.04
CA ALA A 219 10.17 4.38 -8.79
C ALA A 219 11.35 5.03 -9.55
N ALA A 220 11.18 6.26 -10.04
CA ALA A 220 12.29 7.01 -10.66
C ALA A 220 13.34 7.37 -9.60
N GLY A 221 12.91 7.79 -8.42
CA GLY A 221 13.77 7.98 -7.26
C GLY A 221 14.57 6.72 -6.92
N ALA A 222 13.91 5.56 -6.86
CA ALA A 222 14.58 4.28 -6.59
C ALA A 222 15.65 3.94 -7.64
N ARG A 223 15.40 4.23 -8.93
CA ARG A 223 16.41 4.09 -10.00
C ARG A 223 17.59 5.04 -9.78
N ARG A 224 17.35 6.27 -9.32
CA ARG A 224 18.42 7.22 -8.99
C ARG A 224 19.24 6.77 -7.79
N ASP A 225 18.61 6.19 -6.76
CA ASP A 225 19.29 5.63 -5.59
C ASP A 225 20.23 4.47 -5.99
N LEU A 226 19.96 3.81 -7.13
CA LEU A 226 20.81 2.79 -7.75
C LEU A 226 21.88 3.37 -8.71
N GLY A 227 21.94 4.70 -8.89
CA GLY A 227 22.83 5.35 -9.86
C GLY A 227 22.34 5.31 -11.32
N GLU A 228 21.14 4.80 -11.57
CA GLU A 228 20.58 4.60 -12.91
C GLU A 228 19.87 5.87 -13.42
N HIS A 229 20.56 7.01 -13.39
CA HIS A 229 19.96 8.33 -13.64
C HIS A 229 19.30 8.47 -15.02
N ALA A 230 19.90 7.90 -16.06
CA ALA A 230 19.33 7.92 -17.41
C ALA A 230 18.02 7.10 -17.49
N ALA A 231 17.95 5.97 -16.79
CA ALA A 231 16.74 5.15 -16.73
C ALA A 231 15.63 5.85 -15.95
N ALA A 232 15.97 6.52 -14.84
CA ALA A 232 15.04 7.35 -14.08
C ALA A 232 14.41 8.45 -14.95
N ALA A 233 15.25 9.18 -15.70
CA ALA A 233 14.78 10.21 -16.62
C ALA A 233 13.89 9.63 -17.73
N ALA A 234 14.27 8.50 -18.34
CA ALA A 234 13.48 7.86 -19.39
C ALA A 234 12.10 7.42 -18.88
N MET A 235 12.01 6.89 -17.66
CA MET A 235 10.75 6.43 -17.08
C MET A 235 9.74 7.57 -16.85
N LEU A 236 10.22 8.77 -16.53
CA LEU A 236 9.38 9.95 -16.28
C LEU A 236 8.87 10.65 -17.55
N GLN A 237 9.29 10.20 -18.75
CA GLN A 237 8.84 10.77 -20.03
C GLN A 237 7.45 10.26 -20.43
N VAL A 238 6.47 10.47 -19.56
CA VAL A 238 5.06 10.13 -19.80
C VAL A 238 4.29 11.32 -20.40
N PRO A 239 3.14 11.11 -21.07
CA PRO A 239 2.33 12.20 -21.61
C PRO A 239 1.98 13.29 -20.59
N GLU A 240 1.73 12.89 -19.34
CA GLU A 240 1.37 13.73 -18.20
C GLU A 240 2.44 14.78 -17.88
N LEU A 241 3.71 14.51 -18.20
CA LEU A 241 4.82 15.46 -18.01
C LEU A 241 4.58 16.79 -18.77
N ARG A 242 3.82 16.74 -19.87
CA ARG A 242 3.46 17.90 -20.70
C ARG A 242 2.00 18.37 -20.49
N SER A 243 1.29 17.80 -19.51
CA SER A 243 -0.07 18.20 -19.20
C SER A 243 -0.15 19.66 -18.77
N GLN A 244 -1.23 20.35 -19.14
CA GLN A 244 -1.58 21.71 -18.68
C GLN A 244 -2.51 21.69 -17.47
N SER A 245 -2.74 20.51 -16.89
CA SER A 245 -3.49 20.36 -15.64
C SER A 245 -2.83 21.15 -14.51
N THR A 246 -3.65 21.63 -13.57
CA THR A 246 -3.23 22.29 -12.32
C THR A 246 -3.19 21.32 -11.14
N GLU A 247 -3.21 20.01 -11.41
CA GLU A 247 -3.14 19.01 -10.36
C GLU A 247 -1.80 19.09 -9.59
N PRO A 248 -1.80 18.93 -8.26
CA PRO A 248 -0.59 19.12 -7.43
C PRO A 248 0.61 18.25 -7.81
N TRP A 249 0.37 17.04 -8.37
CA TRP A 249 1.44 16.13 -8.76
C TRP A 249 2.24 16.60 -10.00
N ILE A 250 1.76 17.60 -10.75
CA ILE A 250 2.44 18.11 -11.95
C ILE A 250 3.79 18.74 -11.60
N ALA A 251 3.83 19.59 -10.58
CA ALA A 251 5.07 20.22 -10.13
C ALA A 251 6.10 19.17 -9.72
N ARG A 252 5.68 18.19 -8.92
CA ARG A 252 6.53 17.10 -8.41
C ARG A 252 7.03 16.17 -9.52
N LEU A 253 6.20 15.86 -10.52
CA LEU A 253 6.61 15.08 -11.70
C LEU A 253 7.69 15.81 -12.52
N ARG A 254 7.48 17.09 -12.81
CA ARG A 254 8.43 17.92 -13.57
C ARG A 254 9.73 18.12 -12.82
N TYR A 255 9.65 18.33 -11.51
CA TYR A 255 10.80 18.40 -10.62
C TYR A 255 11.63 17.12 -10.68
N ALA A 256 11.00 15.96 -10.46
CA ALA A 256 11.68 14.67 -10.48
C ALA A 256 12.37 14.40 -11.82
N TYR A 257 11.75 14.82 -12.93
CA TYR A 257 12.35 14.70 -14.26
C TYR A 257 13.54 15.64 -14.43
N ALA A 258 13.42 16.91 -14.01
CA ALA A 258 14.51 17.87 -14.03
C ALA A 258 15.72 17.38 -13.21
N ASP A 259 15.47 16.84 -12.03
CA ASP A 259 16.51 16.34 -11.13
C ASP A 259 17.20 15.08 -11.70
N ALA A 260 16.44 14.18 -12.35
CA ALA A 260 17.01 13.05 -13.08
C ALA A 260 17.86 13.49 -14.30
N LEU A 261 17.46 14.56 -15.00
CA LEU A 261 18.24 15.16 -16.08
C LEU A 261 19.55 15.76 -15.56
N ALA A 262 19.49 16.51 -14.45
CA ALA A 262 20.68 17.10 -13.84
C ALA A 262 21.67 16.01 -13.41
N ALA A 263 21.18 14.97 -12.72
CA ALA A 263 22.00 13.83 -12.28
C ALA A 263 22.60 13.01 -13.44
N SER A 264 22.06 13.11 -14.65
CA SER A 264 22.61 12.50 -15.87
C SER A 264 23.49 13.44 -16.70
N GLY A 265 23.83 14.62 -16.17
CA GLY A 265 24.69 15.61 -16.84
C GLY A 265 23.99 16.44 -17.92
N ARG A 266 22.65 16.36 -18.04
CA ARG A 266 21.85 17.09 -19.03
C ARG A 266 21.37 18.44 -18.48
N GLU A 267 22.30 19.23 -17.93
CA GLU A 267 22.01 20.43 -17.14
C GLU A 267 21.16 21.48 -17.88
N ARG A 268 21.43 21.73 -19.16
CA ARG A 268 20.63 22.69 -19.95
C ARG A 268 19.16 22.28 -20.08
N GLU A 269 18.90 20.98 -20.16
CA GLU A 269 17.54 20.46 -20.21
C GLU A 269 16.90 20.49 -18.82
N ALA A 270 17.66 20.09 -17.79
CA ALA A 270 17.24 20.16 -16.40
C ALA A 270 16.81 21.58 -16.02
N HIS A 271 17.61 22.60 -16.35
CA HIS A 271 17.29 24.01 -16.15
C HIS A 271 15.89 24.37 -16.69
N ARG A 272 15.59 24.00 -17.95
CA ARG A 272 14.27 24.28 -18.55
C ARG A 272 13.12 23.56 -17.84
N TRP A 273 13.36 22.35 -17.33
CA TRP A 273 12.35 21.59 -16.61
C TRP A 273 12.16 22.05 -15.17
N PHE A 274 13.21 22.52 -14.49
CA PHE A 274 13.08 23.18 -13.19
C PHE A 274 12.26 24.47 -13.30
N LEU A 275 12.44 25.28 -14.36
CA LEU A 275 11.57 26.44 -14.59
C LEU A 275 10.08 26.04 -14.75
N ARG A 276 9.80 24.95 -15.47
CA ARG A 276 8.43 24.44 -15.64
C ARG A 276 7.85 23.80 -14.38
N ALA A 277 8.71 23.26 -13.51
CA ALA A 277 8.32 22.76 -12.21
C ALA A 277 7.95 23.94 -11.31
N ALA A 278 8.80 24.98 -11.25
CA ALA A 278 8.54 26.20 -10.51
C ALA A 278 7.26 26.92 -10.97
N GLU A 279 6.99 26.95 -12.27
CA GLU A 279 5.73 27.51 -12.81
C GLU A 279 4.48 26.75 -12.36
N ALA A 280 4.59 25.43 -12.14
CA ALA A 280 3.49 24.60 -11.66
C ALA A 280 3.39 24.52 -10.12
N ASP A 281 4.40 25.00 -9.41
CA ASP A 281 4.52 24.91 -7.96
C ASP A 281 3.88 26.13 -7.29
N ALA A 282 2.54 26.19 -7.35
CA ALA A 282 1.76 27.33 -6.89
C ALA A 282 1.90 27.58 -5.37
N ASP A 283 2.09 26.52 -4.59
CA ASP A 283 2.19 26.55 -3.14
C ASP A 283 3.64 26.61 -2.64
N ALA A 284 4.61 26.71 -3.55
CA ALA A 284 6.06 26.74 -3.27
C ALA A 284 6.53 25.55 -2.40
N GLU A 285 6.04 24.35 -2.72
CA GLU A 285 6.40 23.10 -2.03
C GLU A 285 7.81 22.62 -2.39
N THR A 286 8.42 23.15 -3.46
CA THR A 286 9.71 22.70 -4.00
C THR A 286 10.73 23.84 -4.11
N ASP A 287 12.01 23.49 -4.14
CA ASP A 287 13.11 24.43 -4.42
C ASP A 287 13.37 24.61 -5.93
N ALA A 288 12.40 24.31 -6.80
CA ALA A 288 12.59 24.29 -8.25
C ALA A 288 13.17 25.59 -8.83
N ALA A 289 12.72 26.74 -8.35
CA ALA A 289 13.21 28.05 -8.81
C ALA A 289 14.70 28.25 -8.47
N GLU A 290 15.13 27.82 -7.28
CA GLU A 290 16.53 27.90 -6.84
C GLU A 290 17.41 26.95 -7.66
N ARG A 291 16.93 25.72 -7.89
CA ARG A 291 17.60 24.72 -8.73
C ARG A 291 17.75 25.19 -10.18
N ALA A 292 16.74 25.89 -10.71
CA ALA A 292 16.85 26.52 -12.02
C ALA A 292 17.97 27.58 -12.03
N ALA A 293 17.99 28.49 -11.04
CA ALA A 293 19.02 29.53 -10.97
C ALA A 293 20.46 28.95 -10.90
N GLN A 294 20.65 27.86 -10.16
CA GLN A 294 21.96 27.17 -10.05
C GLN A 294 22.45 26.58 -11.38
N LEU A 295 21.53 26.16 -12.25
CA LEU A 295 21.83 25.53 -13.55
C LEU A 295 21.72 26.50 -14.73
N ALA A 296 21.58 27.80 -14.45
CA ALA A 296 21.53 28.82 -15.48
C ALA A 296 22.85 28.81 -16.28
N PRO A 297 22.78 28.84 -17.63
CA PRO A 297 23.99 28.89 -18.44
C PRO A 297 24.79 30.15 -18.11
N SER A 298 26.09 30.02 -17.87
CA SER A 298 27.00 31.16 -17.82
C SER A 298 26.95 31.88 -19.17
N GLY A 299 26.64 33.19 -19.13
CA GLY A 299 26.53 34.04 -20.32
C GLY A 299 27.82 34.23 -21.08
#